data_AF-X1N9B0-F1
#
_entry.id   AF-X1N9B0-F1
#
_cell.length_a   1.000
_cell.length_b   1.000
_cell.length_c   1.000
_cell.angle_alpha   90.00
_cell.angle_beta   90.00
_cell.angle_gamma   90.00
#
_symmetry.space_group_name_H-M   'P 1'
#
loop_
_entity.id
_entity.type
_entity.pdbx_description
1 polymer ?
#
loop_
_entity_poly.entity_id
_entity_poly.type
_entity_poly.pdbx_seq_one_letter_code
_entity_poly.pdbx_strand_id
1 'polypeptide(L)' 'MVDKSKKTRVSLTLTFPYVAVLDILVEKGLFLDRQDVCREGLRDLFKKHGLALNLGLVPDIP' A
#
# COMPACT_ATOMS: atom_id res chain seq x y z
N MET A 1 -5.97 -4.43 -22.50
CA MET A 1 -6.72 -4.90 -21.31
C MET A 1 -5.75 -4.98 -20.16
N VAL A 2 -5.88 -4.13 -19.14
CA VAL A 2 -5.03 -4.21 -17.94
C VAL A 2 -5.37 -5.49 -17.20
N ASP A 3 -4.40 -6.39 -17.12
CA ASP A 3 -4.55 -7.68 -16.47
C ASP A 3 -4.77 -7.46 -14.96
N LYS A 4 -6.04 -7.57 -14.51
CA LYS A 4 -6.47 -7.23 -13.14
C LYS A 4 -5.80 -8.09 -12.05
N SER A 5 -5.06 -9.12 -12.44
CA SER A 5 -4.40 -10.08 -11.55
C SER A 5 -2.88 -9.94 -11.48
N LYS A 6 -2.28 -8.98 -12.22
CA LYS A 6 -0.82 -8.82 -12.22
C LYS A 6 -0.35 -8.16 -10.93
N LYS A 7 0.24 -8.95 -10.03
CA LYS A 7 0.90 -8.46 -8.82
C LYS A 7 2.33 -8.04 -9.15
N THR A 8 2.70 -6.82 -8.76
CA THR A 8 4.08 -6.31 -8.88
C THR A 8 4.67 -6.14 -7.48
N ARG A 9 5.90 -6.62 -7.28
CA ARG A 9 6.63 -6.40 -6.04
C ARG A 9 7.35 -5.06 -6.10
N VAL A 10 7.06 -4.19 -5.14
CA VAL A 10 7.79 -2.94 -4.91
C VAL A 10 8.58 -3.09 -3.61
N SER A 11 9.87 -2.74 -3.62
CA SER A 11 10.73 -2.75 -2.43
C SER A 11 11.10 -1.32 -2.06
N LEU A 12 11.12 -1.02 -0.76
CA LEU A 12 11.45 0.30 -0.24
C LEU A 12 12.49 0.14 0.87
N THR A 13 13.46 1.06 0.90
CA THR A 13 14.42 1.18 1.99
C THR A 13 13.92 2.25 2.96
N LEU A 14 13.75 1.89 4.22
CA LEU A 14 13.24 2.77 5.28
C LEU A 14 14.22 2.81 6.44
N THR A 15 14.25 3.93 7.17
CA THR A 15 15.01 4.00 8.43
C THR A 15 14.33 3.16 9.50
N PHE A 16 15.13 2.74 10.50
CA PHE A 16 14.65 1.89 11.58
C PHE A 16 13.36 2.38 12.28
N PRO A 17 13.20 3.69 12.59
CA PRO A 17 11.97 4.16 13.25
C PRO A 17 10.69 3.85 12.47
N TYR A 18 10.71 3.94 11.13
CA TYR A 18 9.54 3.58 10.32
C TYR A 18 9.22 2.10 10.44
N VAL A 19 10.24 1.24 10.31
CA VAL A 19 10.07 -0.22 10.41
C VAL A 19 9.54 -0.60 11.79
N ALA A 20 10.07 -0.01 12.86
CA ALA A 20 9.62 -0.26 14.23
C ALA A 20 8.14 0.10 14.44
N VAL A 21 7.68 1.23 13.88
CA VAL A 21 6.26 1.60 13.98
C VAL A 21 5.37 0.65 13.17
N LEU A 22 5.82 0.18 11.99
CA LEU A 22 5.10 -0.85 11.23
C LEU A 22 4.98 -2.15 12.04
N ASP A 23 6.04 -2.55 12.74
CA ASP A 23 6.04 -3.75 13.58
C ASP A 23 5.06 -3.63 14.73
N ILE A 24 5.02 -2.50 15.44
CA ILE A 24 4.08 -2.27 16.54
C ILE A 24 2.63 -2.41 16.07
N LEU A 25 2.30 -1.98 14.84
CA LEU A 25 0.96 -2.11 14.28
C LEU A 25 0.57 -3.58 14.05
N VAL A 26 1.52 -4.40 13.60
CA VAL A 26 1.33 -5.84 13.40
C VAL A 26 1.26 -6.56 14.75
N GLU A 27 2.15 -6.25 15.69
CA GLU A 27 2.19 -6.84 17.03
C GLU A 27 0.91 -6.57 17.83
N LYS A 28 0.30 -5.41 17.65
CA LYS A 28 -1.01 -5.08 18.24
C LYS A 28 -2.19 -5.79 17.58
N GLY A 29 -1.96 -6.57 16.53
CA GLY A 29 -2.99 -7.25 15.76
C GLY A 29 -3.89 -6.32 14.95
N LEU A 30 -3.46 -5.07 14.71
CA LEU A 30 -4.22 -4.11 13.90
C LEU A 30 -4.11 -4.43 12.40
N PHE A 31 -3.01 -5.06 12.00
CA PHE A 31 -2.74 -5.49 10.63
C PHE A 31 -2.08 -6.86 10.63
N LEU A 32 -2.30 -7.62 9.56
CA LEU A 32 -1.77 -8.99 9.43
C LEU A 32 -0.25 -9.02 9.24
N ASP A 33 0.27 -8.09 8.43
CA ASP A 33 1.69 -7.97 8.13
C ASP A 33 2.03 -6.52 7.71
N ARG A 34 3.32 -6.23 7.57
CA ARG A 34 3.80 -4.91 7.12
C ARG A 34 3.27 -4.52 5.74
N GLN A 35 3.03 -5.49 4.84
CA GLN A 35 2.52 -5.19 3.50
C GLN A 35 1.09 -4.69 3.58
N ASP A 36 0.31 -5.20 4.51
CA ASP A 36 -1.07 -4.78 4.74
C ASP A 36 -1.15 -3.35 5.25
N VAL A 37 -0.29 -3.01 6.22
CA VAL A 37 -0.12 -1.62 6.68
C VAL A 37 0.23 -0.70 5.52
N CYS A 38 1.22 -1.08 4.70
CA CYS A 38 1.63 -0.28 3.54
C CYS A 38 0.51 -0.13 2.51
N ARG A 39 -0.26 -1.19 2.23
CA ARG A 39 -1.40 -1.12 1.30
C ARG A 39 -2.47 -0.17 1.80
N GLU A 40 -2.80 -0.22 3.09
CA GLU A 40 -3.79 0.69 3.67
C GLU A 40 -3.31 2.14 3.64
N GLY A 41 -2.05 2.38 4.01
CA GLY A 41 -1.44 3.71 3.92
C GLY A 41 -1.44 4.27 2.49
N LEU A 42 -1.18 3.42 1.48
CA LEU A 42 -1.26 3.81 0.08
C LEU A 42 -2.70 4.09 -0.37
N ARG A 43 -3.68 3.28 0.06
CA ARG A 43 -5.11 3.55 -0.24
C ARG A 43 -5.53 4.91 0.31
N ASP A 44 -5.15 5.21 1.55
CA ASP A 44 -5.44 6.49 2.18
C ASP A 44 -4.74 7.65 1.47
N LEU A 45 -3.48 7.47 1.07
CA LEU A 45 -2.75 8.45 0.28
C LEU A 45 -3.47 8.73 -1.04
N PHE A 46 -3.82 7.69 -1.80
CA PHE A 46 -4.50 7.84 -3.08
C PHE A 46 -5.86 8.53 -2.91
N LYS A 47 -6.65 8.11 -1.91
CA LYS A 47 -7.94 8.73 -1.59
C LYS A 47 -7.81 10.22 -1.28
N LYS A 48 -6.78 10.63 -0.53
CA LYS A 48 -6.49 12.05 -0.23
C LYS A 48 -6.17 12.87 -1.48
N HIS A 49 -5.63 12.24 -2.52
CA HIS A 49 -5.34 12.85 -3.81
C HIS A 49 -6.47 12.65 -4.85
N GLY A 50 -7.64 12.15 -4.44
CA GLY A 50 -8.77 11.91 -5.35
C GLY A 50 -8.55 10.73 -6.31
N LEU A 51 -7.55 9.89 -6.06
CA LEU A 51 -7.25 8.71 -6.85
C LEU A 51 -7.98 7.51 -6.23
N ALA A 52 -8.91 6.93 -6.97
CA ALA A 52 -9.62 5.72 -6.55
C ALA A 52 -8.95 4.49 -7.16
N LEU A 53 -8.62 3.50 -6.33
CA LEU A 53 -8.28 2.15 -6.76
C LEU A 53 -9.57 1.42 -7.19
N ASN A 54 -10.26 1.96 -8.21
CA ASN A 54 -11.38 1.27 -8.82
C ASN A 54 -10.83 0.11 -9.66
N LEU A 55 -11.50 -1.04 -9.63
CA LEU A 55 -11.19 -2.30 -10.34
C LEU A 55 -11.17 -2.18 -11.88
N GLY A 56 -10.40 -1.23 -12.44
CA GLY A 56 -10.28 -1.00 -13.88
C GLY A 56 -9.89 0.41 -14.33
N LEU A 57 -9.60 1.36 -13.43
CA LEU A 57 -9.20 2.72 -13.81
C LEU A 57 -7.97 3.15 -13.00
N VAL A 58 -6.84 2.53 -13.30
CA VAL A 58 -5.58 3.29 -13.21
C VAL A 58 -5.65 4.25 -14.40
N PRO A 59 -5.66 5.58 -14.21
CA PRO A 59 -5.54 6.49 -15.35
C PRO A 59 -4.26 6.10 -16.10
N ASP A 60 -4.31 6.02 -17.44
CA ASP A 60 -3.10 5.84 -18.24
C ASP A 60 -2.13 6.98 -17.84
N ILE A 61 -1.13 6.62 -17.05
CA ILE A 61 -0.02 7.51 -16.73
C ILE A 61 0.83 7.50 -18.00
N PRO A 62 1.14 8.67 -18.60
CA PRO A 62 1.88 8.76 -19.85
C PRO A 62 3.27 8.11 -19.77
#